data_AF-A0A7Y3DCZ4-F1
#
_entry.id   AF-A0A7Y3DCZ4-F1
#
_cell.length_a   1.000
_cell.length_b   1.000
_cell.length_c   1.000
_cell.angle_alpha   90.00
_cell.angle_beta   90.00
_cell.angle_gamma   90.00
#
_symmetry.space_group_name_H-M   'P 1'
#
loop_
_entity.id
_entity.type
_entity.pdbx_description
1 polymer ?
#
loop_
_entity_poly.entity_id
_entity_poly.type
_entity_poly.pdbx_seq_one_letter_code
_entity_poly.pdbx_strand_id
1 'polypeptide(L)' 'LAEIAPGRPLEAVLHHVDGSEDRFAVEHTLNDDQIAWFKAGSALNLLRS' A
#
# COMPACT_ATOMS: atom_id res chain seq x y z
N LEU A 1 4.66 3.36 9.22
CA LEU A 1 3.91 3.03 8.00
C LEU A 1 4.35 1.64 7.59
N ALA A 2 3.42 0.70 7.41
CA ALA A 2 3.71 -0.69 7.05
C ALA A 2 4.72 -0.78 5.89
N GLU A 3 5.64 -1.74 5.99
CA GLU A 3 6.79 -1.95 5.11
C GLU A 3 6.37 -2.42 3.70
N ILE A 4 5.73 -1.53 2.92
CA ILE A 4 5.50 -1.79 1.50
C ILE A 4 6.87 -1.99 0.85
N ALA A 5 7.08 -3.17 0.27
CA ALA A 5 8.31 -3.57 -0.39
C ALA A 5 7.97 -4.33 -1.67
N PRO A 6 8.78 -4.24 -2.74
CA PRO A 6 8.52 -4.94 -3.99
C PRO A 6 8.33 -6.45 -3.75
N GLY A 7 7.28 -7.03 -4.35
CA GLY A 7 6.97 -8.46 -4.23
C GLY A 7 6.48 -8.94 -2.86
N ARG A 8 6.24 -8.03 -1.89
CA ARG A 8 5.66 -8.38 -0.59
C ARG A 8 4.16 -8.13 -0.59
N PRO A 9 3.31 -9.17 -0.42
CA PRO A 9 1.86 -8.98 -0.33
C PRO A 9 1.47 -8.11 0.86
N LEU A 10 0.38 -7.36 0.70
CA LEU A 10 -0.24 -6.56 1.76
C LEU A 10 -1.43 -7.32 2.35
N GLU A 11 -1.74 -7.10 3.63
CA GLU A 11 -2.97 -7.62 4.23
C GLU A 11 -4.05 -6.54 4.14
N ALA A 12 -5.17 -6.85 3.48
CA ALA A 12 -6.37 -6.04 3.51
C ALA A 12 -7.29 -6.55 4.61
N VAL A 13 -7.78 -5.62 5.44
CA VAL A 13 -8.78 -5.89 6.48
C VAL A 13 -10.08 -5.19 6.08
N LEU A 14 -11.14 -5.97 5.89
CA LEU A 14 -12.49 -5.50 5.61
C LEU A 14 -13.26 -5.45 6.92
N HIS A 15 -13.63 -4.26 7.37
CA HIS A 15 -14.47 -4.08 8.56
C HIS A 15 -15.95 -4.02 8.15
N HIS A 16 -16.75 -4.97 8.62
CA HIS A 16 -18.18 -5.05 8.34
C HIS A 16 -19.01 -4.27 9.35
N VAL A 17 -20.22 -3.89 8.95
CA VAL A 17 -21.15 -3.10 9.79
C VAL A 17 -21.58 -3.86 11.06
N ASP A 18 -21.60 -5.19 11.00
CA ASP A 18 -21.93 -6.05 12.14
C ASP A 18 -20.76 -6.26 13.13
N GLY A 19 -19.60 -5.66 12.84
CA GLY A 19 -18.39 -5.77 13.64
C GLY A 19 -17.51 -6.97 13.32
N SER A 20 -17.89 -7.81 12.34
CA SER A 20 -17.01 -8.86 11.82
C SER A 20 -15.90 -8.27 10.93
N GLU A 21 -14.81 -9.03 10.77
CA GLU A 21 -13.68 -8.64 9.91
C GLU A 21 -13.27 -9.78 8.99
N ASP A 22 -13.01 -9.45 7.73
CA ASP A 22 -12.34 -10.35 6.78
C ASP A 22 -10.91 -9.88 6.53
N ARG A 23 -9.96 -10.83 6.49
CA ARG A 23 -8.55 -10.53 6.21
C ARG A 23 -8.05 -11.37 5.05
N PHE A 24 -7.45 -10.73 4.06
CA PHE A 24 -6.90 -11.42 2.90
C PHE A 24 -5.66 -10.71 2.34
N ALA A 25 -4.79 -11.50 1.72
CA ALA A 25 -3.59 -10.99 1.08
C ALA A 25 -3.94 -10.32 -0.26
N VAL A 26 -3.27 -9.21 -0.55
CA VAL A 26 -3.37 -8.44 -1.79
C VAL A 26 -1.98 -8.31 -2.39
N GLU A 27 -1.83 -8.77 -3.62
CA GLU A 27 -0.59 -8.64 -4.38
C GLU A 27 -0.52 -7.27 -5.07
N HIS A 28 0.70 -6.80 -5.28
CA HIS A 28 0.97 -5.57 -6.03
C HIS A 28 2.21 -5.71 -6.91
N THR A 29 2.29 -4.89 -7.95
CA THR A 29 3.42 -4.83 -8.88
C THR A 29 4.34 -3.64 -8.65
N LEU A 30 4.17 -2.92 -7.52
CA LEU A 30 4.96 -1.75 -7.19
C LEU A 30 6.47 -2.07 -7.09
N ASN A 31 7.28 -1.27 -7.78
CA ASN A 31 8.73 -1.21 -7.59
C ASN A 31 9.12 -0.10 -6.58
N ASP A 32 10.41 0.01 -6.26
CA ASP A 32 10.89 0.96 -5.25
C ASP A 32 10.54 2.44 -5.58
N ASP A 33 10.65 2.85 -6.84
CA ASP A 33 10.32 4.22 -7.27
C ASP A 33 8.83 4.53 -7.10
N GLN A 34 7.96 3.59 -7.47
CA GLN A 34 6.52 3.72 -7.30
C GLN A 34 6.12 3.72 -5.83
N ILE A 35 6.81 2.97 -4.98
CA ILE A 35 6.65 3.02 -3.53
C ILE A 35 7.06 4.40 -2.99
N ALA A 36 8.14 4.99 -3.50
CA ALA A 36 8.55 6.34 -3.14
C ALA A 36 7.50 7.38 -3.57
N TRP A 37 6.92 7.27 -4.76
CA TRP A 37 5.83 8.13 -5.22
C TRP A 37 4.59 8.00 -4.35
N PHE A 38 4.23 6.77 -3.95
CA PHE A 38 3.12 6.52 -3.04
C PHE A 38 3.35 7.22 -1.68
N LYS A 39 4.56 7.11 -1.11
CA LYS A 39 4.93 7.79 0.14
C LYS A 39 4.91 9.32 0.01
N ALA A 40 5.31 9.85 -1.15
CA ALA A 40 5.27 11.29 -1.45
C ALA A 40 3.86 11.82 -1.78
N GLY A 41 2.87 10.94 -1.95
CA GLY A 41 1.50 11.27 -2.38
C GLY A 41 1.34 11.48 -3.88
N SER A 42 2.43 11.63 -4.64
CA SER A 42 2.48 11.50 -6.10
C SER A 42 3.92 11.45 -6.60
N ALA A 43 4.13 11.01 -7.84
CA ALA A 43 5.43 11.12 -8.51
C ALA A 43 5.90 12.58 -8.62
N LEU A 44 4.96 13.51 -8.86
CA LEU A 44 5.26 14.94 -8.98
C LEU A 44 5.69 15.56 -7.66
N ASN A 45 5.20 15.04 -6.53
CA ASN A 45 5.61 15.52 -5.21
C ASN A 45 7.07 15.15 -4.90
N LEU A 46 7.52 13.97 -5.34
CA LEU A 46 8.93 13.56 -5.20
C LEU A 46 9.86 14.46 -6.04
N LEU A 47 9.41 14.95 -7.19
CA LEU A 47 10.18 15.88 -8.02
C LEU A 47 10.22 17.32 -7.47
N ARG A 48 9.32 17.66 -6.54
CA ARG A 48 9.22 18.99 -5.91
C ARG A 48 10.01 19.08 -4.59
N SER A 49 10.31 17.95 -3.95
CA SER A 49 11.00 17.86 -2.65
C SER A 49 12.51 17.99 -2.76
#